data_AF-J2SET4-F1
#
_entry.id   AF-J2SET4-F1
#
_cell.length_a   1.000
_cell.length_b   1.000
_cell.length_c   1.000
_cell.angle_alpha   90.00
_cell.angle_beta   90.00
_cell.angle_gamma   90.00
#
_symmetry.space_group_name_H-M   'P 1'
#
loop_
_entity.id
_entity.type
_entity.pdbx_description
1 polymer ?
#
loop_
_entity_poly.entity_id
_entity_poly.type
_entity_poly.pdbx_seq_one_letter_code
_entity_poly.pdbx_strand_id
1 'polypeptide(L)'
;MSKSTIRKDKTCLNCRHVVDQKFCPNCGQENTDTRKTFHHLFIHFFEDLTHYENAFWKTIRNLLFRPAALTKEYLSGKRLSYLAPVRLYIFISFVTFLLITLFPDKVNENLDKADKKISSKFEKKDKKVHKAFNPNKHFELTPMKEIDSIQKYGKEEDKFSGFEYWFYEKAVHVTEHNTQKEIIVKFIESFIHNIPKILFIIMPFFAFFLWIFHNKKKWYYFDHGIFTLHYFSFLLLIFLILFITNKVIGLFGEDSPIAFIADLSTFVGMIWMFYYFYPAHHRFYGETRFVSFVKSVILFFINSFFILFLLILYVLYIFINLH
;
A
#
# COMPACT_ATOMS: atom_id res chain seq x y z
N MET A 1 11.00 19.28 -17.18
CA MET A 1 12.19 19.15 -18.05
C MET A 1 13.33 19.98 -17.49
N SER A 2 14.27 19.36 -16.79
CA SER A 2 15.47 20.05 -16.30
C SER A 2 16.29 20.61 -17.47
N LYS A 3 16.78 21.84 -17.31
CA LYS A 3 17.71 22.50 -18.25
C LYS A 3 19.11 21.92 -18.05
N SER A 4 19.29 20.64 -18.38
CA SER A 4 20.61 20.03 -18.45
C SER A 4 21.37 20.62 -19.65
N THR A 5 22.58 21.12 -19.41
CA THR A 5 23.46 21.63 -20.46
C THR A 5 23.92 20.48 -21.35
N ILE A 6 23.74 20.63 -22.66
CA ILE A 6 24.20 19.67 -23.67
C ILE A 6 25.73 19.61 -23.62
N ARG A 7 26.30 18.41 -23.77
CA ARG A 7 27.77 18.23 -23.81
C ARG A 7 28.36 19.05 -24.96
N LYS A 8 29.53 19.67 -24.71
CA LYS A 8 30.29 20.37 -25.76
C LYS A 8 30.75 19.43 -26.87
N ASP A 9 31.10 18.20 -26.49
CA ASP A 9 31.43 17.13 -27.43
C ASP A 9 30.14 16.56 -28.04
N LYS A 10 30.04 16.69 -29.37
CA LYS A 10 28.90 16.23 -30.17
C LYS A 10 28.96 14.75 -30.46
N THR A 11 30.01 14.04 -30.08
CA THR A 11 30.12 12.60 -30.30
C THR A 11 29.32 11.86 -29.22
N CYS A 12 28.34 11.07 -29.66
CA CYS A 12 27.58 10.18 -28.79
C CYS A 12 28.53 9.16 -28.13
N LEU A 13 28.49 9.08 -26.80
CA LEU A 13 29.35 8.16 -26.06
C LEU A 13 29.01 6.68 -26.29
N ASN A 14 27.75 6.38 -26.64
CA ASN A 14 27.30 5.01 -26.88
C ASN A 14 27.60 4.53 -28.31
N CYS A 15 27.12 5.26 -29.33
CA CYS A 15 27.18 4.80 -30.72
C CYS A 15 28.13 5.60 -31.62
N ARG A 16 28.86 6.59 -31.06
CA ARG A 16 29.79 7.48 -31.78
C ARG A 16 29.19 8.32 -32.91
N HIS A 17 27.88 8.33 -33.05
CA HIS A 17 27.18 9.20 -33.98
C HIS A 17 27.34 10.68 -33.55
N VAL A 18 27.37 11.60 -34.51
CA VAL A 18 27.41 13.04 -34.24
C VAL A 18 26.00 13.51 -33.87
N VAL A 19 25.87 14.15 -32.71
CA VAL A 19 24.59 14.53 -32.09
C VAL A 19 24.57 16.01 -31.76
N ASP A 20 23.77 16.76 -32.51
CA ASP A 20 23.47 18.18 -32.25
C ASP A 20 22.28 18.40 -31.32
N GLN A 21 21.49 17.35 -31.06
CA GLN A 21 20.29 17.41 -30.25
C GLN A 21 20.54 16.92 -28.81
N LYS A 22 19.55 17.13 -27.93
CA LYS A 22 19.61 16.60 -26.56
C LYS A 22 19.65 15.07 -26.51
N PHE A 23 19.07 14.39 -27.49
CA PHE A 23 19.08 12.93 -27.60
C PHE A 23 19.69 12.50 -28.93
N CYS A 24 20.49 11.43 -28.91
CA CYS A 24 21.09 10.85 -30.10
C CYS A 24 20.01 10.25 -31.00
N PRO A 25 19.90 10.66 -32.28
CA PRO A 25 18.90 10.11 -33.20
C PRO A 25 19.14 8.63 -33.52
N ASN A 26 20.41 8.18 -33.48
CA ASN A 26 20.77 6.80 -33.81
C ASN A 26 20.49 5.79 -32.68
N CYS A 27 20.81 6.11 -31.41
CA CYS A 27 20.69 5.16 -30.29
C CYS A 27 19.86 5.66 -29.11
N GLY A 28 19.28 6.85 -29.18
CA GLY A 28 18.41 7.42 -28.13
C GLY A 28 19.12 7.92 -26.86
N GLN A 29 20.46 7.89 -26.78
CA GLN A 29 21.19 8.35 -25.59
C GLN A 29 21.04 9.87 -25.39
N GLU A 30 20.75 10.30 -24.15
CA GLU A 30 20.79 11.73 -23.78
C GLU A 30 22.24 12.25 -23.78
N ASN A 31 22.51 13.32 -24.52
CA ASN A 31 23.84 13.92 -24.68
C ASN A 31 24.07 15.08 -23.69
N THR A 32 23.89 14.81 -22.41
CA THR A 32 24.06 15.78 -21.30
C THR A 32 25.24 15.41 -20.42
N ASP A 33 25.78 16.39 -19.69
CA ASP A 33 26.95 16.15 -18.83
C ASP A 33 26.58 15.24 -17.65
N THR A 34 27.33 14.15 -17.48
CA THR A 34 27.08 13.08 -16.49
C THR A 34 27.63 13.42 -15.11
N ARG A 35 28.59 14.36 -15.01
CA ARG A 35 29.19 14.71 -13.72
C ARG A 35 28.31 15.70 -12.96
N LYS A 36 27.55 15.17 -11.99
CA LYS A 36 26.72 15.93 -11.05
C LYS A 36 27.18 15.65 -9.63
N THR A 37 27.08 16.65 -8.76
CA THR A 37 27.32 16.48 -7.32
C THR A 37 26.17 15.71 -6.68
N PHE A 38 26.41 15.05 -5.54
CA PHE A 38 25.36 14.34 -4.81
C PHE A 38 24.19 15.26 -4.41
N HIS A 39 24.49 16.49 -4.01
CA HIS A 39 23.48 17.52 -3.73
C HIS A 39 22.64 17.86 -4.96
N HIS A 40 23.26 17.99 -6.15
CA HIS A 40 22.54 18.18 -7.40
C HIS A 40 21.70 16.95 -7.74
N LEU A 41 22.13 15.72 -7.44
CA LEU A 41 21.33 14.52 -7.68
C LEU A 41 20.11 14.43 -6.74
N PHE A 42 20.28 14.74 -5.45
CA PHE A 42 19.20 14.72 -4.46
C PHE A 42 18.16 15.80 -4.75
N ILE A 43 18.60 17.04 -5.00
CA ILE A 43 17.72 18.12 -5.44
C ILE A 43 17.06 17.77 -6.77
N HIS A 44 17.80 17.28 -7.77
CA HIS A 44 17.24 16.93 -9.07
C HIS A 44 16.22 15.78 -8.99
N PHE A 45 16.41 14.80 -8.10
CA PHE A 45 15.42 13.74 -7.83
C PHE A 45 14.12 14.30 -7.25
N PHE A 46 14.21 15.15 -6.22
CA PHE A 46 13.03 15.80 -5.66
C PHE A 46 12.44 16.85 -6.60
N GLU A 47 13.25 17.54 -7.41
CA GLU A 47 12.78 18.50 -8.42
C GLU A 47 12.06 17.78 -9.57
N ASP A 48 12.60 16.69 -10.10
CA ASP A 48 11.94 15.87 -11.13
C ASP A 48 10.63 15.23 -10.60
N LEU A 49 10.51 15.04 -9.28
CA LEU A 49 9.29 14.51 -8.64
C LEU A 49 8.29 15.60 -8.21
N THR A 50 8.76 16.78 -7.76
CA THR A 50 7.92 17.79 -7.07
C THR A 50 8.00 19.19 -7.67
N HIS A 51 9.08 19.57 -8.36
CA HIS A 51 9.16 20.89 -8.99
C HIS A 51 8.48 20.91 -10.35
N TYR A 52 7.37 21.64 -10.41
CA TYR A 52 6.93 22.43 -11.57
C TYR A 52 6.83 21.72 -12.93
N GLU A 53 6.73 20.40 -12.99
CA GLU A 53 6.15 19.79 -14.16
C GLU A 53 4.64 20.00 -14.10
N ASN A 54 4.11 20.83 -15.00
CA ASN A 54 2.68 20.89 -15.29
C ASN A 54 2.08 19.47 -15.39
N ALA A 55 2.86 18.48 -15.84
CA ALA A 55 2.48 17.07 -15.88
C ALA A 55 2.13 16.46 -14.51
N PHE A 56 2.86 16.72 -13.42
CA PHE A 56 2.55 16.16 -12.09
C PHE A 56 1.18 16.64 -11.60
N TRP A 57 1.00 17.95 -11.47
CA TRP A 57 -0.25 18.53 -10.97
C TRP A 57 -1.43 18.26 -11.91
N LYS A 58 -1.20 18.24 -13.22
CA LYS A 58 -2.19 17.82 -14.20
C LYS A 58 -2.55 16.34 -14.05
N THR A 59 -1.60 15.49 -13.69
CA THR A 59 -1.84 14.07 -13.38
C THR A 59 -2.70 13.96 -12.12
N ILE A 60 -2.29 14.57 -11.00
CA ILE A 60 -3.05 14.57 -9.74
C ILE A 60 -4.49 15.07 -9.94
N ARG A 61 -4.66 16.20 -10.62
CA ARG A 61 -5.99 16.76 -10.93
C ARG A 61 -6.84 15.81 -11.78
N ASN A 62 -6.27 15.24 -12.85
CA ASN A 62 -7.00 14.32 -13.70
C ASN A 62 -7.29 12.99 -12.98
N LEU A 63 -6.41 12.55 -12.09
CA LEU A 63 -6.58 11.35 -11.29
C LEU A 63 -7.78 11.48 -10.34
N LEU A 64 -7.94 12.64 -9.68
CA LEU A 64 -9.04 12.87 -8.74
C LEU A 64 -10.39 13.13 -9.42
N PHE A 65 -10.39 13.90 -10.52
CA PHE A 65 -11.62 14.48 -11.07
C PHE A 65 -12.02 13.95 -12.45
N ARG A 66 -11.14 13.23 -13.15
CA ARG A 66 -11.40 12.73 -14.52
C ARG A 66 -11.15 11.22 -14.63
N PRO A 67 -12.08 10.39 -14.14
CA PRO A 67 -11.88 8.95 -14.11
C PRO A 67 -11.55 8.38 -15.50
N ALA A 68 -10.57 7.47 -15.52
CA ALA A 68 -9.95 6.82 -16.68
C ALA A 68 -9.24 7.72 -17.71
N ALA A 69 -9.22 9.04 -17.54
CA ALA A 69 -8.56 9.92 -18.51
C ALA A 69 -7.07 9.61 -18.66
N LEU A 70 -6.35 9.42 -17.55
CA LEU A 70 -4.91 9.14 -17.57
C LEU A 70 -4.58 7.81 -18.23
N THR A 71 -5.35 6.76 -17.93
CA THR A 71 -5.23 5.45 -18.57
C THR A 71 -5.37 5.56 -20.09
N LYS A 72 -6.40 6.28 -20.56
CA LYS A 72 -6.64 6.47 -21.99
C LYS A 72 -5.53 7.27 -22.67
N GLU A 73 -5.07 8.35 -22.04
CA GLU A 73 -4.00 9.19 -22.59
C GLU A 73 -2.66 8.46 -22.63
N TYR A 74 -2.37 7.63 -21.64
CA TYR A 74 -1.17 6.81 -21.62
C TYR A 74 -1.19 5.76 -22.75
N LEU A 75 -2.31 5.05 -22.90
CA LEU A 75 -2.48 4.01 -23.91
C LEU A 75 -2.61 4.58 -25.33
N SER A 76 -3.06 5.83 -25.49
CA SER A 76 -3.04 6.53 -26.79
C SER A 76 -1.64 7.04 -27.19
N GLY A 77 -0.62 6.83 -26.35
CA GLY A 77 0.77 7.17 -26.64
C GLY A 77 1.24 8.52 -26.08
N LYS A 78 0.40 9.29 -25.38
CA LYS A 78 0.79 10.59 -24.77
C LYS A 78 1.55 10.41 -23.45
N ARG A 79 2.69 9.70 -23.51
CA ARG A 79 3.48 9.25 -22.35
C ARG A 79 4.30 10.33 -21.63
N LEU A 80 4.46 11.51 -22.22
CA LEU A 80 5.19 12.65 -21.64
C LEU A 80 4.28 13.76 -21.10
N SER A 81 2.98 13.71 -21.39
CA SER A 81 2.01 14.73 -20.93
C SER A 81 1.59 14.56 -19.48
N TYR A 82 1.85 13.37 -18.92
CA TYR A 82 1.44 12.90 -17.60
C TYR A 82 2.54 12.03 -17.02
N LEU A 83 2.52 11.82 -15.71
CA LEU A 83 3.43 10.87 -15.07
C LEU A 83 3.12 9.44 -15.50
N ALA A 84 4.18 8.66 -15.70
CA ALA A 84 4.05 7.24 -16.02
C ALA A 84 3.33 6.48 -14.88
N PRO A 85 2.45 5.51 -15.17
CA PRO A 85 1.54 4.91 -14.18
C PRO A 85 2.28 4.19 -13.04
N VAL A 86 3.34 3.46 -13.37
CA VAL A 86 4.19 2.77 -12.38
C VAL A 86 4.91 3.79 -11.49
N ARG A 87 5.48 4.85 -12.07
CA ARG A 87 6.17 5.90 -11.33
C ARG A 87 5.21 6.63 -10.39
N LEU A 88 4.02 6.96 -10.88
CA LEU A 88 2.96 7.60 -10.11
C LEU A 88 2.56 6.76 -8.89
N TYR A 89 2.31 5.46 -9.10
CA TYR A 89 1.94 4.55 -8.01
C TYR A 89 3.05 4.42 -6.96
N ILE A 90 4.29 4.17 -7.38
CA ILE A 90 5.44 4.06 -6.47
C ILE A 90 5.59 5.34 -5.65
N PHE A 91 5.51 6.51 -6.30
CA PHE A 91 5.67 7.80 -5.64
C PHE A 91 4.56 8.04 -4.60
N ILE A 92 3.29 7.90 -4.99
CA ILE A 92 2.17 8.13 -4.06
C ILE A 92 2.22 7.10 -2.92
N SER A 93 2.47 5.83 -3.21
CA SER A 93 2.63 4.78 -2.20
C SER A 93 3.72 5.15 -1.20
N PHE A 94 4.93 5.48 -1.68
CA PHE A 94 6.05 5.90 -0.83
C PHE A 94 5.68 7.08 0.07
N VAL A 95 5.10 8.15 -0.50
CA VAL A 95 4.70 9.35 0.26
C VAL A 95 3.63 9.01 1.30
N THR A 96 2.62 8.22 0.94
CA THR A 96 1.54 7.81 1.85
C THR A 96 2.10 7.05 3.04
N PHE A 97 2.90 6.01 2.82
CA PHE A 97 3.44 5.19 3.90
C PHE A 97 4.50 5.92 4.73
N LEU A 98 5.28 6.80 4.11
CA LEU A 98 6.20 7.68 4.82
C LEU A 98 5.44 8.61 5.77
N LEU A 99 4.36 9.26 5.32
CA LEU A 99 3.58 10.18 6.16
C LEU A 99 2.83 9.46 7.28
N ILE A 100 2.29 8.26 7.03
CA ILE A 100 1.70 7.44 8.10
C ILE A 100 2.74 7.13 9.19
N THR A 101 3.97 6.78 8.77
CA THR A 101 5.07 6.43 9.68
C THR A 101 5.59 7.65 10.46
N LEU A 102 5.68 8.82 9.81
CA LEU A 102 6.15 10.06 10.45
C LEU A 102 5.11 10.69 11.38
N PHE A 103 3.82 10.49 11.09
CA PHE A 103 2.71 11.07 11.85
C PHE A 103 1.74 9.99 12.34
N PRO A 104 2.15 9.09 13.25
CA PRO A 104 1.28 8.05 13.78
C PRO A 104 0.02 8.66 14.41
N ASP A 105 -1.14 8.03 14.21
CA ASP A 105 -2.38 8.41 14.92
C ASP A 105 -2.28 8.13 16.41
N LYS A 106 -3.12 8.77 17.22
CA LYS A 106 -3.17 8.55 18.68
C LYS A 106 -3.30 7.05 19.04
N VAL A 107 -3.88 6.24 18.15
CA VAL A 107 -3.91 4.76 18.27
C VAL A 107 -2.49 4.16 18.21
N ASN A 108 -1.69 4.51 17.20
CA ASN A 108 -0.29 4.08 17.09
C ASN A 108 0.57 4.69 18.19
N GLU A 109 0.35 5.96 18.54
CA GLU A 109 1.08 6.62 19.62
C GLU A 109 0.80 5.99 20.99
N ASN A 110 -0.42 5.47 21.23
CA ASN A 110 -0.76 4.72 22.43
C ASN A 110 -0.14 3.33 22.46
N LEU A 111 0.07 2.70 21.29
CA LEU A 111 0.82 1.45 21.15
C LEU A 111 2.33 1.69 21.42
N ASP A 112 2.93 2.72 20.83
CA ASP A 112 4.33 3.08 21.06
C ASP A 112 4.61 3.56 22.50
N LYS A 113 3.69 4.33 23.09
CA LYS A 113 3.77 4.75 24.50
C LYS A 113 3.55 3.57 25.44
N ALA A 114 2.73 2.60 25.05
CA ALA A 114 2.62 1.34 25.77
C ALA A 114 3.97 0.61 25.75
N ASP A 115 4.65 0.51 24.61
CA ASP A 115 5.95 -0.17 24.48
C ASP A 115 7.07 0.51 25.29
N LYS A 116 7.14 1.84 25.27
CA LYS A 116 8.11 2.61 26.08
C LYS A 116 7.82 2.54 27.58
N LYS A 117 6.54 2.52 27.99
CA LYS A 117 6.16 2.32 29.40
C LYS A 117 6.39 0.89 29.86
N ILE A 118 6.27 -0.10 28.97
CA ILE A 118 6.54 -1.51 29.25
C ILE A 118 8.04 -1.70 29.47
N SER A 119 8.88 -1.23 28.55
CA SER A 119 10.35 -1.32 28.65
C SER A 119 10.90 -0.67 29.93
N SER A 120 10.31 0.46 30.36
CA SER A 120 10.72 1.17 31.58
C SER A 120 10.10 0.62 32.88
N LYS A 121 8.98 -0.12 32.81
CA LYS A 121 8.38 -0.79 33.99
C LYS A 121 9.09 -2.08 34.39
N PHE A 122 9.84 -2.70 33.49
CA PHE A 122 10.61 -3.92 33.78
C PHE A 122 11.69 -3.73 34.87
N GLU A 123 12.14 -2.49 35.13
CA GLU A 123 13.12 -2.24 36.19
C GLU A 123 12.52 -2.01 37.59
N LYS A 124 11.22 -1.76 37.72
CA LYS A 124 10.66 -1.32 39.01
C LYS A 124 9.34 -2.01 39.37
N LYS A 125 9.50 -3.10 40.12
CA LYS A 125 8.64 -3.56 41.24
C LYS A 125 7.27 -4.17 40.89
N ASP A 126 7.25 -5.50 41.03
CA ASP A 126 6.62 -6.24 42.12
C ASP A 126 5.32 -5.67 42.77
N LYS A 127 4.29 -6.52 42.66
CA LYS A 127 3.13 -6.76 43.56
C LYS A 127 2.15 -5.61 43.87
N LYS A 128 0.88 -5.92 43.52
CA LYS A 128 -0.41 -5.44 44.08
C LYS A 128 -1.23 -4.43 43.28
N VAL A 129 -1.52 -4.64 41.99
CA VAL A 129 -2.78 -4.13 41.38
C VAL A 129 -3.20 -5.00 40.19
N HIS A 130 -3.84 -6.15 40.40
CA HIS A 130 -4.49 -6.91 39.32
C HIS A 130 -5.78 -7.55 39.81
N LYS A 131 -6.94 -6.91 39.61
CA LYS A 131 -8.23 -7.59 39.82
C LYS A 131 -9.39 -7.21 38.90
N ALA A 132 -9.17 -6.54 37.76
CA ALA A 132 -10.26 -6.37 36.79
C ALA A 132 -9.84 -6.34 35.31
N PHE A 133 -8.56 -6.12 35.00
CA PHE A 133 -8.00 -6.38 33.67
C PHE A 133 -6.52 -6.66 33.88
N ASN A 134 -6.06 -7.87 33.58
CA ASN A 134 -4.63 -8.21 33.65
C ASN A 134 -4.06 -8.24 32.23
N PRO A 135 -3.49 -7.13 31.73
CA PRO A 135 -2.86 -7.08 30.41
C PRO A 135 -1.63 -7.99 30.28
N ASN A 136 -1.19 -8.62 31.37
CA ASN A 136 -0.07 -9.56 31.42
C ASN A 136 -0.53 -11.03 31.55
N LYS A 137 -1.80 -11.36 31.29
CA LYS A 137 -2.22 -12.76 31.25
C LYS A 137 -1.57 -13.43 30.03
N HIS A 138 -0.80 -14.49 30.25
CA HIS A 138 -0.37 -15.37 29.16
C HIS A 138 -1.58 -16.14 28.62
N PHE A 139 -1.52 -16.58 27.37
CA PHE A 139 -2.51 -17.52 26.84
C PHE A 139 -2.42 -18.82 27.67
N GLU A 140 -3.49 -19.20 28.37
CA GLU A 140 -3.56 -20.47 29.10
C GLU A 140 -3.84 -21.58 28.08
N LEU A 141 -2.80 -22.02 27.36
CA LEU A 141 -2.83 -23.20 26.50
C LEU A 141 -2.44 -24.44 27.32
N THR A 142 -3.01 -25.60 27.00
CA THR A 142 -2.51 -26.87 27.55
C THR A 142 -1.04 -27.06 27.15
N PRO A 143 -0.15 -27.43 28.10
CA PRO A 143 1.26 -27.60 27.83
C PRO A 143 1.52 -28.63 26.73
N MET A 144 2.59 -28.43 25.95
CA MET A 144 2.94 -29.34 24.84
C MET A 144 3.09 -30.80 25.29
N LYS A 145 3.57 -31.03 26.52
CA LYS A 145 3.69 -32.38 27.11
C LYS A 145 2.37 -33.15 27.17
N GLU A 146 1.27 -32.45 27.42
CA GLU A 146 -0.06 -33.05 27.52
C GLU A 146 -0.60 -33.39 26.11
N ILE A 147 -0.41 -32.49 25.15
CA ILE A 147 -0.76 -32.70 23.75
C ILE A 147 0.07 -33.83 23.12
N ASP A 148 1.36 -33.91 23.41
CA ASP A 148 2.23 -35.00 22.98
C ASP A 148 1.78 -36.36 23.52
N SER A 149 1.25 -36.37 24.75
CA SER A 149 0.70 -37.58 25.35
C SER A 149 -0.57 -38.05 24.63
N ILE A 150 -1.48 -37.12 24.30
CA ILE A 150 -2.69 -37.41 23.53
C ILE A 150 -2.32 -37.91 22.13
N GLN A 151 -1.35 -37.28 21.47
CA GLN A 151 -0.94 -37.67 20.12
C GLN A 151 -0.29 -39.07 20.07
N LYS A 152 0.47 -39.46 21.10
CA LYS A 152 1.19 -40.75 21.16
C LYS A 152 0.34 -41.89 21.70
N TYR A 153 -0.47 -41.64 22.73
CA TYR A 153 -1.16 -42.68 23.51
C TYR A 153 -2.68 -42.55 23.50
N GLY A 154 -3.23 -41.44 22.99
CA GLY A 154 -4.66 -41.24 22.86
C GLY A 154 -5.29 -42.16 21.82
N LYS A 155 -6.62 -42.28 21.88
CA LYS A 155 -7.37 -43.02 20.88
C LYS A 155 -7.29 -42.31 19.53
N GLU A 156 -7.48 -43.05 18.43
CA GLU A 156 -7.51 -42.48 17.07
C GLU A 156 -8.50 -41.30 16.95
N GLU A 157 -9.62 -41.33 17.69
CA GLU A 157 -10.63 -40.26 17.73
C GLU A 157 -10.17 -38.98 18.45
N ASP A 158 -9.20 -39.08 19.36
CA ASP A 158 -8.71 -37.96 20.18
C ASP A 158 -7.40 -37.37 19.63
N LYS A 159 -6.78 -38.02 18.63
CA LYS A 159 -5.55 -37.53 18.01
C LYS A 159 -5.83 -36.32 17.13
N PHE A 160 -4.95 -35.34 17.21
CA PHE A 160 -4.99 -34.17 16.34
C PHE A 160 -4.55 -34.57 14.93
N SER A 161 -5.18 -33.96 13.92
CA SER A 161 -4.66 -34.03 12.56
C SER A 161 -3.27 -33.39 12.48
N GLY A 162 -2.46 -33.76 11.49
CA GLY A 162 -1.09 -33.24 11.37
C GLY A 162 -1.03 -31.70 11.29
N PHE A 163 -2.05 -31.07 10.69
CA PHE A 163 -2.16 -29.61 10.66
C PHE A 163 -2.53 -29.02 12.03
N GLU A 164 -3.49 -29.62 12.74
CA GLU A 164 -3.90 -29.14 14.06
C GLU A 164 -2.77 -29.26 15.09
N TYR A 165 -2.03 -30.39 15.08
CA TYR A 165 -0.87 -30.58 15.95
C TYR A 165 0.21 -29.53 15.69
N TRP A 166 0.58 -29.32 14.42
CA TRP A 166 1.57 -28.30 14.02
C TRP A 166 1.12 -26.88 14.41
N PHE A 167 -0.15 -26.56 14.21
CA PHE A 167 -0.70 -25.25 14.58
C PHE A 167 -0.65 -25.04 16.09
N TYR A 168 -0.99 -26.07 16.86
CA TYR A 168 -0.95 -26.05 18.31
C TYR A 168 0.49 -25.86 18.84
N GLU A 169 1.44 -26.63 18.31
CA GLU A 169 2.87 -26.49 18.61
C GLU A 169 3.35 -25.06 18.39
N LYS A 170 3.01 -24.47 17.23
CA LYS A 170 3.37 -23.08 16.92
C LYS A 170 2.72 -22.09 17.88
N ALA A 171 1.45 -22.28 18.22
CA ALA A 171 0.73 -21.43 19.16
C ALA A 171 1.36 -21.46 20.57
N VAL A 172 1.73 -22.64 21.07
CA VAL A 172 2.44 -22.79 22.34
C VAL A 172 3.79 -22.07 22.29
N HIS A 173 4.61 -22.32 21.26
CA HIS A 173 5.92 -21.68 21.13
C HIS A 173 5.83 -20.14 21.17
N VAL A 174 4.85 -19.56 20.46
CA VAL A 174 4.65 -18.11 20.40
C VAL A 174 4.19 -17.56 21.76
N THR A 175 3.33 -18.28 22.48
CA THR A 175 2.73 -17.81 23.73
C THR A 175 3.56 -18.07 24.98
N GLU A 176 4.48 -19.04 24.93
CA GLU A 176 5.42 -19.34 26.02
C GLU A 176 6.44 -18.20 26.21
N HIS A 177 6.89 -17.60 25.10
CA HIS A 177 7.92 -16.55 25.10
C HIS A 177 7.36 -15.13 25.11
N ASN A 178 6.05 -14.95 24.91
CA ASN A 178 5.44 -13.63 24.73
C ASN A 178 4.13 -13.52 25.53
N THR A 179 3.90 -12.35 26.13
CA THR A 179 2.60 -11.99 26.70
C THR A 179 1.56 -11.75 25.60
N GLN A 180 0.26 -11.83 25.93
CA GLN A 180 -0.82 -11.51 24.98
C GLN A 180 -0.63 -10.14 24.32
N LYS A 181 -0.19 -9.14 25.09
CA LYS A 181 0.03 -7.80 24.58
C LYS A 181 1.21 -7.73 23.62
N GLU A 182 2.33 -8.36 23.95
CA GLU A 182 3.52 -8.39 23.09
C GLU A 182 3.24 -9.10 21.76
N ILE A 183 2.46 -10.19 21.77
CA ILE A 183 2.02 -10.88 20.55
C ILE A 183 1.23 -9.93 19.66
N ILE A 184 0.26 -9.21 20.23
CA ILE A 184 -0.58 -8.27 19.47
C ILE A 184 0.28 -7.13 18.88
N VAL A 185 1.20 -6.56 19.66
CA VAL A 185 2.08 -5.48 19.19
C VAL A 185 2.98 -5.97 18.06
N LYS A 186 3.72 -7.07 18.26
CA LYS A 186 4.59 -7.67 17.23
C LYS A 186 3.82 -8.01 15.95
N PHE A 187 2.60 -8.51 16.11
CA PHE A 187 1.72 -8.83 14.99
C PHE A 187 1.31 -7.56 14.22
N ILE A 188 0.84 -6.52 14.90
CA ILE A 188 0.42 -5.25 14.27
C ILE A 188 1.60 -4.58 13.57
N GLU A 189 2.77 -4.52 14.22
CA GLU A 189 3.98 -3.95 13.64
C GLU A 189 4.39 -4.67 12.35
N SER A 190 4.45 -6.01 12.41
CA SER A 190 4.74 -6.85 11.24
C SER A 190 3.67 -6.69 10.15
N PHE A 191 2.40 -6.54 10.52
CA PHE A 191 1.32 -6.30 9.56
C PHE A 191 1.50 -4.96 8.83
N ILE A 192 1.65 -3.87 9.58
CA ILE A 192 1.75 -2.51 9.03
C ILE A 192 2.97 -2.37 8.11
N HIS A 193 4.13 -2.90 8.51
CA HIS A 193 5.36 -2.83 7.72
C HIS A 193 5.24 -3.51 6.34
N ASN A 194 4.29 -4.43 6.19
CA ASN A 194 4.09 -5.19 4.96
C ASN A 194 2.84 -4.78 4.16
N ILE A 195 2.00 -3.87 4.67
CA ILE A 195 0.87 -3.30 3.90
C ILE A 195 1.29 -2.84 2.49
N PRO A 196 2.41 -2.11 2.30
CA PRO A 196 2.82 -1.69 0.95
C PRO A 196 3.04 -2.90 0.02
N LYS A 197 3.66 -3.97 0.52
CA LYS A 197 3.94 -5.20 -0.26
C LYS A 197 2.64 -5.91 -0.66
N ILE A 198 1.68 -5.99 0.26
CA ILE A 198 0.37 -6.60 -0.01
C ILE A 198 -0.35 -5.82 -1.12
N LEU A 199 -0.34 -4.48 -1.07
CA LEU A 199 -0.95 -3.67 -2.13
C LEU A 199 -0.30 -3.93 -3.50
N PHE A 200 1.03 -4.06 -3.56
CA PHE A 200 1.73 -4.43 -4.78
C PHE A 200 1.31 -5.80 -5.31
N ILE A 201 1.12 -6.78 -4.44
CA ILE A 201 0.65 -8.13 -4.80
C ILE A 201 -0.79 -8.08 -5.31
N ILE A 202 -1.68 -7.29 -4.72
CA ILE A 202 -3.09 -7.21 -5.13
C ILE A 202 -3.25 -6.69 -6.56
N MET A 203 -2.40 -5.74 -7.00
CA MET A 203 -2.54 -5.10 -8.32
C MET A 203 -2.55 -6.08 -9.52
N PRO A 204 -1.57 -6.99 -9.71
CA PRO A 204 -1.59 -7.92 -10.84
C PRO A 204 -2.81 -8.85 -10.83
N PHE A 205 -3.31 -9.25 -9.66
CA PHE A 205 -4.53 -10.07 -9.54
C PHE A 205 -5.79 -9.28 -9.85
N PHE A 206 -5.87 -8.02 -9.40
CA PHE A 206 -6.95 -7.13 -9.75
C PHE A 206 -7.02 -6.91 -11.28
N ALA A 207 -5.88 -6.67 -11.91
CA ALA A 207 -5.77 -6.58 -13.37
C ALA A 207 -6.16 -7.90 -14.05
N PHE A 208 -5.83 -9.04 -13.45
CA PHE A 208 -6.19 -10.37 -13.96
C PHE A 208 -7.70 -10.59 -13.95
N PHE A 209 -8.40 -10.26 -12.86
CA PHE A 209 -9.87 -10.34 -12.81
C PHE A 209 -10.51 -9.39 -13.81
N LEU A 210 -10.00 -8.16 -13.96
CA LEU A 210 -10.45 -7.25 -15.03
C LEU A 210 -10.30 -7.87 -16.41
N TRP A 211 -9.15 -8.50 -16.69
CA TRP A 211 -8.87 -9.11 -17.98
C TRP A 211 -9.78 -10.30 -18.31
N ILE A 212 -10.25 -11.05 -17.31
CA ILE A 212 -11.25 -12.13 -17.51
C ILE A 212 -12.60 -11.57 -17.96
N PHE A 213 -13.00 -10.40 -17.45
CA PHE A 213 -14.33 -9.81 -17.67
C PHE A 213 -14.44 -8.97 -18.96
N HIS A 214 -13.36 -8.83 -19.73
CA HIS A 214 -13.30 -8.01 -20.94
C HIS A 214 -12.80 -8.78 -22.16
N ASN A 215 -13.12 -8.27 -23.34
CA ASN A 215 -12.77 -8.89 -24.60
C ASN A 215 -11.25 -8.85 -24.83
N LYS A 216 -10.60 -10.02 -24.72
CA LYS A 216 -9.15 -10.23 -24.88
C LYS A 216 -8.61 -9.86 -26.27
N LYS A 217 -9.47 -9.77 -27.30
CA LYS A 217 -9.07 -9.30 -28.64
C LYS A 217 -8.87 -7.79 -28.70
N LYS A 218 -9.59 -7.03 -27.87
CA LYS A 218 -9.56 -5.57 -27.83
C LYS A 218 -8.64 -5.05 -26.73
N TRP A 219 -8.59 -5.73 -25.61
CA TRP A 219 -7.87 -5.30 -24.40
C TRP A 219 -6.85 -6.35 -23.98
N TYR A 220 -5.59 -5.95 -23.93
CA TYR A 220 -4.50 -6.78 -23.47
C TYR A 220 -4.38 -6.70 -21.94
N TYR A 221 -3.80 -7.73 -21.32
CA TYR A 221 -3.51 -7.72 -19.88
C TYR A 221 -2.77 -6.45 -19.43
N PHE A 222 -1.85 -5.97 -20.27
CA PHE A 222 -1.12 -4.71 -20.04
C PHE A 222 -2.06 -3.51 -19.84
N ASP A 223 -3.12 -3.38 -20.65
CA ASP A 223 -4.07 -2.28 -20.58
C ASP A 223 -4.82 -2.28 -19.23
N HIS A 224 -5.21 -3.48 -18.78
CA HIS A 224 -5.81 -3.69 -17.46
C HIS A 224 -4.82 -3.34 -16.35
N GLY A 225 -3.54 -3.73 -16.48
CA GLY A 225 -2.49 -3.37 -15.53
C GLY A 225 -2.30 -1.85 -15.40
N ILE A 226 -2.29 -1.12 -16.51
CA ILE A 226 -2.22 0.35 -16.48
C ILE A 226 -3.46 0.97 -15.84
N PHE A 227 -4.64 0.44 -16.12
CA PHE A 227 -5.88 0.90 -15.47
C PHE A 227 -5.83 0.68 -13.95
N THR A 228 -5.39 -0.50 -13.51
CA THR A 228 -5.23 -0.85 -12.10
C THR A 228 -4.24 0.07 -11.39
N LEU A 229 -3.08 0.34 -12.00
CA LEU A 229 -2.09 1.26 -11.41
C LEU A 229 -2.66 2.66 -11.15
N HIS A 230 -3.41 3.22 -12.10
CA HIS A 230 -4.08 4.50 -11.88
C HIS A 230 -5.19 4.40 -10.83
N TYR A 231 -5.99 3.34 -10.83
CA TYR A 231 -7.05 3.15 -9.83
C TYR A 231 -6.49 3.09 -8.40
N PHE A 232 -5.46 2.27 -8.16
CA PHE A 232 -4.83 2.19 -6.84
C PHE A 232 -4.05 3.46 -6.48
N SER A 233 -3.46 4.15 -7.46
CA SER A 233 -2.86 5.48 -7.24
C SER A 233 -3.91 6.49 -6.78
N PHE A 234 -5.11 6.46 -7.37
CA PHE A 234 -6.22 7.30 -6.96
C PHE A 234 -6.64 6.99 -5.52
N LEU A 235 -6.83 5.71 -5.16
CA LEU A 235 -7.21 5.29 -3.81
C LEU A 235 -6.19 5.72 -2.76
N LEU A 236 -4.89 5.54 -3.05
CA LEU A 236 -3.82 5.97 -2.15
C LEU A 236 -3.75 7.50 -2.03
N LEU A 237 -3.97 8.23 -3.13
CA LEU A 237 -3.95 9.69 -3.13
C LEU A 237 -5.11 10.28 -2.31
N ILE A 238 -6.33 9.77 -2.49
CA ILE A 238 -7.47 10.27 -1.72
C ILE A 238 -7.33 9.91 -0.24
N PHE A 239 -6.86 8.68 0.07
CA PHE A 239 -6.50 8.31 1.44
C PHE A 239 -5.45 9.27 2.04
N LEU A 240 -4.40 9.60 1.28
CA LEU A 240 -3.36 10.53 1.69
C LEU A 240 -3.91 11.94 1.98
N ILE A 241 -4.78 12.45 1.11
CA ILE A 241 -5.43 13.76 1.28
C ILE A 241 -6.28 13.76 2.54
N LEU A 242 -7.08 12.71 2.78
CA LEU A 242 -7.90 12.58 3.98
C LEU A 242 -7.04 12.47 5.25
N PHE A 243 -5.98 11.68 5.20
CA PHE A 243 -5.01 11.55 6.30
C PHE A 243 -4.39 12.91 6.66
N ILE A 244 -3.87 13.65 5.68
CA ILE A 244 -3.30 14.98 5.90
C ILE A 244 -4.36 15.94 6.45
N THR A 245 -5.57 15.92 5.89
CA THR A 245 -6.67 16.79 6.32
C THR A 245 -7.03 16.54 7.79
N ASN A 246 -7.17 15.26 8.19
CA ASN A 246 -7.46 14.90 9.57
C ASN A 246 -6.32 15.31 10.53
N LYS A 247 -5.06 15.14 10.11
CA LYS A 247 -3.91 15.59 10.90
C LYS A 247 -3.89 17.11 11.09
N VAL A 248 -4.08 17.86 10.02
CA VAL A 248 -4.08 19.33 10.06
C VAL A 248 -5.23 19.86 10.90
N ILE A 249 -6.43 19.31 10.75
CA ILE A 249 -7.60 19.76 11.52
C ILE A 249 -7.46 19.36 12.99
N GLY A 250 -6.91 18.19 13.29
CA GLY A 250 -6.61 17.76 14.65
C GLY A 250 -5.66 18.70 15.41
N LEU A 251 -4.84 19.50 14.72
CA LEU A 251 -4.00 20.53 15.37
C LEU A 251 -4.82 21.68 15.97
N PHE A 252 -6.04 21.92 15.48
CA PHE A 252 -6.92 23.00 15.96
C PHE A 252 -7.84 22.56 17.12
N GLY A 253 -7.72 21.31 17.58
CA GLY A 253 -8.53 20.72 18.65
C GLY A 253 -9.73 19.93 18.13
N GLU A 254 -10.01 18.81 18.81
CA GLU A 254 -11.09 17.86 18.45
C GLU A 254 -12.49 18.49 18.58
N ASP A 255 -12.64 19.48 19.47
CA ASP A 255 -13.91 20.19 19.70
C ASP A 255 -14.09 21.42 18.78
N SER A 256 -13.18 21.64 17.83
CA SER A 256 -13.29 22.80 16.93
C SER A 256 -14.48 22.64 15.95
N PRO A 257 -15.19 23.72 15.59
CA PRO A 257 -16.23 23.66 14.54
C PRO A 257 -15.72 23.15 13.19
N ILE A 258 -14.40 23.22 12.97
CA ILE A 258 -13.71 22.74 11.76
C ILE A 258 -13.62 21.21 11.75
N ALA A 259 -13.68 20.54 12.91
CA ALA A 259 -13.70 19.08 13.00
C ALA A 259 -14.88 18.46 12.24
N PHE A 260 -16.06 19.09 12.30
CA PHE A 260 -17.23 18.67 11.51
C PHE A 260 -16.95 18.67 10.00
N ILE A 261 -16.16 19.64 9.51
CA ILE A 261 -15.77 19.72 8.09
C ILE A 261 -14.82 18.56 7.74
N ALA A 262 -13.92 18.18 8.66
CA ALA A 262 -13.02 17.03 8.49
C ALA A 262 -13.81 15.71 8.35
N ASP A 263 -14.78 15.51 9.23
CA ASP A 263 -15.62 14.31 9.24
C ASP A 263 -16.46 14.22 7.98
N LEU A 264 -17.07 15.34 7.56
CA LEU A 264 -17.83 15.41 6.32
C LEU A 264 -16.93 15.15 5.10
N SER A 265 -15.74 15.76 5.06
CA SER A 265 -14.75 15.52 4.00
C SER A 265 -14.33 14.05 3.95
N THR A 266 -14.10 13.44 5.11
CA THR A 266 -13.75 12.01 5.22
C THR A 266 -14.89 11.13 4.72
N PHE A 267 -16.13 11.42 5.12
CA PHE A 267 -17.31 10.70 4.65
C PHE A 267 -17.49 10.79 3.12
N VAL A 268 -17.41 12.00 2.55
CA VAL A 268 -17.51 12.23 1.10
C VAL A 268 -16.36 11.55 0.37
N GLY A 269 -15.14 11.63 0.90
CA GLY A 269 -13.97 10.98 0.33
C GLY A 269 -14.09 9.46 0.30
N MET A 270 -14.59 8.84 1.37
CA MET A 270 -14.88 7.41 1.41
C MET A 270 -15.92 7.02 0.36
N ILE A 271 -17.05 7.74 0.25
CA ILE A 271 -18.04 7.48 -0.79
C ILE A 271 -17.40 7.59 -2.18
N TRP A 272 -16.57 8.62 -2.41
CA TRP A 272 -15.89 8.81 -3.69
C TRP A 272 -14.93 7.65 -4.00
N MET A 273 -14.20 7.11 -3.02
CA MET A 273 -13.35 5.93 -3.20
C MET A 273 -14.13 4.73 -3.74
N PHE A 274 -15.26 4.40 -3.10
CA PHE A 274 -16.12 3.29 -3.54
C PHE A 274 -16.77 3.56 -4.90
N TYR A 275 -17.23 4.78 -5.12
CA TYR A 275 -17.92 5.13 -6.36
C TYR A 275 -16.98 5.22 -7.56
N TYR A 276 -15.75 5.71 -7.41
CA TYR A 276 -14.83 6.07 -8.51
C TYR A 276 -14.52 4.93 -9.48
N PHE A 277 -14.52 3.68 -9.01
CA PHE A 277 -14.24 2.52 -9.87
C PHE A 277 -15.26 2.41 -11.02
N TYR A 278 -16.55 2.59 -10.75
CA TYR A 278 -17.61 2.48 -11.75
C TYR A 278 -17.47 3.47 -12.94
N PRO A 279 -17.38 4.80 -12.74
CA PRO A 279 -17.21 5.73 -13.84
C PRO A 279 -15.86 5.56 -14.55
N ALA A 280 -14.79 5.16 -13.83
CA ALA A 280 -13.51 4.85 -14.45
C ALA A 280 -13.61 3.63 -15.37
N HIS A 281 -14.21 2.54 -14.89
CA HIS A 281 -14.44 1.31 -15.63
C HIS A 281 -15.27 1.58 -16.89
N HIS A 282 -16.45 2.20 -16.73
CA HIS A 282 -17.34 2.55 -17.83
C HIS A 282 -16.63 3.38 -18.90
N ARG A 283 -15.94 4.45 -18.49
CA ARG A 283 -15.25 5.34 -19.44
C ARG A 283 -14.12 4.59 -20.13
N PHE A 284 -13.32 3.81 -19.42
CA PHE A 284 -12.17 3.12 -19.98
C PHE A 284 -12.57 2.12 -21.06
N TYR A 285 -13.47 1.19 -20.74
CA TYR A 285 -13.84 0.11 -21.65
C TYR A 285 -14.87 0.53 -22.73
N GLY A 286 -15.61 1.62 -22.48
CA GLY A 286 -16.58 2.17 -23.42
C GLY A 286 -17.85 1.32 -23.58
N GLU A 287 -18.18 0.51 -22.57
CA GLU A 287 -19.39 -0.32 -22.53
C GLU A 287 -20.61 0.52 -22.10
N THR A 288 -21.83 0.00 -22.26
CA THR A 288 -23.03 0.69 -21.76
C THR A 288 -22.98 0.85 -20.23
N ARG A 289 -23.66 1.87 -19.69
CA ARG A 289 -23.66 2.17 -18.25
C ARG A 289 -24.13 0.98 -17.41
N PHE A 290 -25.19 0.30 -17.85
CA PHE A 290 -25.74 -0.86 -17.14
C PHE A 290 -24.76 -2.04 -17.11
N VAL A 291 -24.17 -2.40 -18.26
CA VAL A 291 -23.18 -3.48 -18.33
C VAL A 291 -21.96 -3.15 -17.47
N SER A 292 -21.47 -1.91 -17.56
CA SER A 292 -20.34 -1.45 -16.75
C SER A 292 -20.64 -1.51 -15.27
N PHE A 293 -21.86 -1.15 -14.85
CA PHE A 293 -22.30 -1.20 -13.46
C PHE A 293 -22.34 -2.64 -12.95
N VAL A 294 -23.01 -3.54 -13.66
CA VAL A 294 -23.11 -4.97 -13.29
C VAL A 294 -21.73 -5.60 -13.18
N LYS A 295 -20.86 -5.40 -14.19
CA LYS A 295 -19.48 -5.89 -14.13
C LYS A 295 -18.72 -5.28 -12.96
N SER A 296 -18.89 -3.99 -12.70
CA SER A 296 -18.20 -3.32 -11.59
C SER A 296 -18.58 -3.90 -10.24
N VAL A 297 -19.88 -4.18 -10.02
CA VAL A 297 -20.38 -4.82 -8.79
C VAL A 297 -19.84 -6.24 -8.65
N ILE A 298 -19.90 -7.05 -9.71
CA ILE A 298 -19.38 -8.43 -9.66
C ILE A 298 -17.86 -8.42 -9.39
N LEU A 299 -17.11 -7.57 -10.10
CA LEU A 299 -15.68 -7.41 -9.89
C LEU A 299 -15.36 -6.93 -8.48
N PHE A 300 -16.16 -6.03 -7.90
CA PHE A 300 -15.99 -5.59 -6.52
C PHE A 300 -16.07 -6.78 -5.54
N PHE A 301 -17.10 -7.61 -5.64
CA PHE A 301 -17.23 -8.79 -4.78
C PHE A 301 -16.11 -9.81 -4.99
N ILE A 302 -15.77 -10.14 -6.24
CA ILE A 302 -14.68 -11.07 -6.53
C ILE A 302 -13.36 -10.57 -5.94
N ASN A 303 -13.03 -9.29 -6.17
CA ASN A 303 -11.82 -8.70 -5.61
C ASN A 303 -11.87 -8.62 -4.09
N SER A 304 -13.02 -8.34 -3.48
CA SER A 304 -13.18 -8.32 -2.01
C SER A 304 -12.92 -9.70 -1.40
N PHE A 305 -13.49 -10.77 -1.97
CA PHE A 305 -13.22 -12.14 -1.51
C PHE A 305 -11.77 -12.54 -1.72
N PHE A 306 -11.17 -12.17 -2.86
CA PHE A 306 -9.78 -12.45 -3.13
C PHE A 306 -8.83 -11.71 -2.17
N ILE A 307 -9.10 -10.44 -1.88
CA ILE A 307 -8.33 -9.66 -0.90
C ILE A 307 -8.47 -10.28 0.49
N LEU A 308 -9.69 -10.67 0.90
CA LEU A 308 -9.89 -11.37 2.17
C LEU A 308 -9.08 -12.67 2.25
N PHE A 309 -9.09 -13.47 1.18
CA PHE A 309 -8.29 -14.68 1.08
C PHE A 309 -6.79 -14.40 1.21
N LEU A 310 -6.26 -13.39 0.48
CA LEU A 310 -4.86 -13.00 0.60
C LEU A 310 -4.51 -12.49 2.00
N LEU A 311 -5.41 -11.73 2.64
CA LEU A 311 -5.22 -11.26 4.01
C LEU A 311 -5.15 -12.42 5.00
N ILE A 312 -5.99 -13.45 4.85
CA ILE A 312 -5.93 -14.65 5.69
C ILE A 312 -4.60 -15.38 5.51
N LEU A 313 -4.17 -15.62 4.27
CA LEU A 313 -2.86 -16.23 3.99
C LEU A 313 -1.71 -15.42 4.60
N TYR A 314 -1.82 -14.09 4.54
CA TYR A 314 -0.81 -13.19 5.05
C TYR A 314 -0.77 -13.14 6.59
N VAL A 315 -1.94 -13.15 7.25
CA VAL A 315 -2.07 -13.28 8.70
C VAL A 315 -1.44 -14.60 9.17
N LEU A 316 -1.70 -15.70 8.47
CA LEU A 316 -1.07 -17.00 8.75
C LEU A 316 0.45 -16.93 8.55
N TYR A 317 0.92 -16.29 7.48
CA TYR A 317 2.36 -16.07 7.24
C TYR A 317 3.01 -15.30 8.40
N ILE A 318 2.40 -14.21 8.88
CA ILE A 318 2.93 -13.47 10.04
C ILE A 318 2.95 -14.37 11.27
N PHE A 319 1.88 -15.09 11.56
CA PHE A 319 1.79 -15.99 12.71
C PHE A 319 2.92 -17.05 12.69
N ILE A 320 3.18 -17.65 11.53
CA ILE A 320 4.26 -18.64 11.35
C ILE A 320 5.64 -18.04 11.61
N ASN A 321 5.85 -16.79 11.21
CA ASN A 321 7.13 -16.07 11.36
C ASN A 321 7.21 -15.23 12.64
N LEU A 322 6.20 -15.30 13.51
CA LEU A 322 6.24 -14.62 14.80
C LEU A 322 7.18 -15.38 15.73
N HIS A 323 8.14 -14.65 16.29
CA HIS A 323 9.13 -15.14 17.26
C HIS A 323 9.00 -14.36 18.56
#